data_AF-A0A6I1QVA3-F1
#
_entry.id   AF-A0A6I1QVA3-F1
#
_cell.length_a   1.000
_cell.length_b   1.000
_cell.length_c   1.000
_cell.angle_alpha   90.00
_cell.angle_beta   90.00
_cell.angle_gamma   90.00
#
_symmetry.space_group_name_H-M   'P 1'
#
loop_
_entity.id
_entity.type
_entity.pdbx_description
1 polymer ?
#
loop_
_entity_poly.entity_id
_entity_poly.type
_entity_poly.pdbx_seq_one_letter_code
_entity_poly.pdbx_strand_id
1 'polypeptide(L)'
;MTPIKREHQLLQQFSGIGPVGADIFLREVQPVWAETYPYADKRVIQAARRLRLGTSAQALSKLVPRKDFTRFVAALMRIELAKDYDEILKTAA
;
A
#
# COMPACT_ATOMS: atom_id res chain seq x y z
N MET A 1 -8.10 8.52 -17.44
CA MET A 1 -8.12 8.02 -16.05
C MET A 1 -7.02 6.97 -15.96
N THR A 2 -6.14 7.00 -14.95
CA THR A 2 -5.17 5.90 -14.78
C THR A 2 -5.95 4.60 -14.55
N PRO A 3 -5.50 3.45 -15.10
CA PRO A 3 -6.22 2.17 -14.99
C PRO A 3 -6.67 1.91 -13.55
N ILE A 4 -5.74 1.94 -12.59
CA ILE A 4 -5.98 1.79 -11.15
C ILE A 4 -7.19 2.57 -10.60
N LYS A 5 -7.43 3.82 -11.07
CA LYS A 5 -8.58 4.62 -10.59
C LYS A 5 -9.92 4.08 -11.11
N ARG A 6 -9.95 3.48 -12.29
CA ARG A 6 -11.13 2.81 -12.84
C ARG A 6 -11.41 1.52 -12.08
N GLU A 7 -10.42 0.65 -11.89
CA GLU A 7 -10.65 -0.61 -11.20
C GLU A 7 -10.99 -0.38 -9.72
N HIS A 8 -10.45 0.67 -9.08
CA HIS A 8 -10.90 1.12 -7.75
C HIS A 8 -12.40 1.45 -7.70
N GLN A 9 -12.94 2.12 -8.71
CA GLN A 9 -14.37 2.45 -8.80
C GLN A 9 -15.23 1.23 -9.15
N LEU A 10 -14.74 0.34 -10.02
CA LEU A 10 -15.45 -0.88 -10.40
C LEU A 10 -15.56 -1.86 -9.23
N LEU A 11 -14.50 -1.99 -8.42
CA LEU A 11 -14.52 -2.80 -7.20
C LEU A 11 -15.61 -2.35 -6.23
N GLN A 12 -15.92 -1.06 -6.19
CA GLN A 12 -16.98 -0.50 -5.32
C GLN A 12 -18.41 -0.80 -5.80
N GLN A 13 -18.59 -1.41 -6.97
CA GLN A 13 -19.91 -1.82 -7.45
C GLN A 13 -20.38 -3.14 -6.82
N PHE A 14 -19.47 -3.90 -6.19
CA PHE A 14 -19.82 -5.11 -5.45
C PHE A 14 -20.36 -4.74 -4.06
N SER A 15 -21.47 -5.36 -3.67
CA SER A 15 -22.06 -5.17 -2.34
C SER A 15 -21.03 -5.48 -1.24
N GLY A 16 -20.89 -4.56 -0.28
CA GLY A 16 -19.93 -4.67 0.83
C GLY A 16 -18.53 -4.12 0.55
N ILE A 17 -18.22 -3.67 -0.68
CA ILE A 17 -16.92 -3.06 -1.01
C ILE A 17 -17.06 -1.53 -1.09
N GLY A 18 -16.61 -0.84 -0.05
CA GLY A 18 -16.43 0.62 -0.08
C GLY A 18 -15.04 1.04 -0.55
N PRO A 19 -14.73 2.36 -0.56
CA PRO A 19 -13.41 2.88 -0.96
C PRO A 19 -12.23 2.21 -0.23
N VAL A 20 -12.39 1.95 1.06
CA VAL A 20 -11.38 1.26 1.88
C VAL A 20 -11.20 -0.20 1.46
N GLY A 21 -12.31 -0.89 1.15
CA GLY A 21 -12.26 -2.28 0.67
C GLY A 21 -11.55 -2.38 -0.68
N ALA A 22 -11.81 -1.42 -1.58
CA ALA A 22 -11.11 -1.34 -2.87
C ALA A 22 -9.61 -1.05 -2.69
N ASP A 23 -9.22 -0.17 -1.77
CA ASP A 23 -7.81 0.08 -1.44
C ASP A 23 -7.11 -1.19 -0.91
N ILE A 24 -7.79 -1.93 0.00
CA ILE A 24 -7.29 -3.21 0.52
C ILE A 24 -7.11 -4.21 -0.61
N PHE A 25 -8.12 -4.39 -1.47
CA PHE A 25 -8.06 -5.33 -2.59
C PHE A 25 -6.88 -5.01 -3.52
N LEU A 26 -6.78 -3.76 -3.99
CA LEU A 26 -5.72 -3.34 -4.92
C LEU A 26 -4.32 -3.45 -4.30
N ARG A 27 -4.20 -3.26 -2.98
CA ARG A 27 -2.92 -3.45 -2.29
C ARG A 27 -2.47 -4.91 -2.29
N GLU A 28 -3.38 -5.84 -2.02
CA GLU A 28 -3.05 -7.27 -1.86
C GLU A 28 -2.99 -8.05 -3.18
N VAL A 29 -3.74 -7.65 -4.22
CA VAL A 29 -3.87 -8.41 -5.48
C VAL A 29 -2.66 -8.31 -6.44
N GLN A 30 -1.74 -7.35 -6.21
CA GLN A 30 -0.60 -7.05 -7.09
C GLN A 30 0.28 -8.24 -7.51
N PRO A 31 0.48 -9.30 -6.70
CA PRO A 31 1.24 -10.48 -7.14
C PRO A 31 0.56 -11.27 -8.27
N VAL A 32 -0.78 -11.18 -8.36
CA VAL A 32 -1.60 -11.89 -9.35
C VAL A 32 -2.00 -10.96 -10.49
N TRP A 33 -2.31 -9.70 -10.20
CA TRP A 33 -2.67 -8.67 -11.20
C TRP A 33 -1.53 -7.67 -11.36
N ALA A 34 -0.57 -8.01 -12.23
CA ALA A 34 0.66 -7.25 -12.44
C ALA A 34 0.45 -5.79 -12.88
N GLU A 35 -0.70 -5.48 -13.48
CA GLU A 35 -1.15 -4.16 -13.93
C GLU A 35 -1.48 -3.21 -12.78
N THR A 36 -1.76 -3.74 -11.58
CA THR A 36 -2.04 -2.92 -10.40
C THR A 36 -0.75 -2.42 -9.74
N TYR A 37 0.41 -2.97 -10.09
CA TYR A 37 1.69 -2.56 -9.52
C TYR A 37 2.25 -1.28 -10.16
N PRO A 38 2.82 -0.35 -9.37
CA PRO A 38 2.85 -0.32 -7.91
C PRO A 38 1.62 0.41 -7.34
N TYR A 39 0.93 -0.22 -6.39
CA TYR A 39 -0.16 0.39 -5.64
C TYR A 39 0.18 0.54 -4.15
N ALA A 40 -0.04 1.74 -3.63
CA ALA A 40 0.01 2.07 -2.21
C ALA A 40 -1.08 3.10 -1.91
N ASP A 41 -2.03 2.73 -1.04
CA ASP A 41 -3.11 3.62 -0.63
C ASP A 41 -2.61 4.76 0.27
N LYS A 42 -3.49 5.73 0.56
CA LYS A 42 -3.12 6.94 1.31
C LYS A 42 -2.56 6.63 2.69
N ARG A 43 -3.04 5.58 3.37
CA ARG A 43 -2.59 5.21 4.72
C ARG A 43 -1.20 4.57 4.67
N VAL A 44 -0.93 3.72 3.67
CA VAL A 44 0.44 3.23 3.39
C VAL A 44 1.40 4.40 3.19
N ILE A 45 1.04 5.37 2.36
CA ILE A 45 1.88 6.54 2.06
C ILE A 45 2.10 7.41 3.32
N GLN A 46 1.10 7.53 4.18
CA GLN A 46 1.24 8.23 5.46
C GLN A 46 2.25 7.54 6.38
N ALA A 47 2.15 6.22 6.51
CA ALA A 47 3.07 5.41 7.30
C ALA A 47 4.51 5.53 6.79
N ALA A 48 4.69 5.35 5.48
CA ALA A 48 5.99 5.47 4.81
C ALA A 48 6.61 6.85 5.00
N ARG A 49 5.80 7.92 4.92
CA ARG A 49 6.27 9.30 5.13
C ARG A 49 6.78 9.49 6.55
N ARG A 50 6.07 8.98 7.55
CA ARG A 50 6.50 9.06 8.96
C ARG A 50 7.81 8.32 9.21
N LEU A 51 8.01 7.20 8.52
CA LEU A 51 9.27 6.43 8.53
C LEU A 51 10.34 6.96 7.57
N ARG A 52 10.09 8.07 6.86
CA ARG A 52 11.02 8.68 5.88
C ARG A 52 11.42 7.77 4.72
N LEU A 53 10.57 6.80 4.36
CA LEU A 53 10.82 5.84 3.28
C LEU A 53 10.39 6.36 1.90
N GLY A 54 9.50 7.35 1.85
CA GLY A 54 9.04 7.96 0.60
C GLY A 54 7.60 8.45 0.68
N THR A 55 7.12 9.06 -0.40
CA THR A 55 5.80 9.73 -0.46
C THR A 55 4.92 9.29 -1.63
N SER A 56 5.33 8.28 -2.39
CA SER A 56 4.57 7.71 -3.51
C SER A 56 4.80 6.21 -3.66
N ALA A 57 3.86 5.49 -4.28
CA ALA A 57 4.02 4.06 -4.56
C ALA A 57 5.28 3.77 -5.37
N GLN A 58 5.60 4.62 -6.35
CA GLN A 58 6.82 4.53 -7.18
C GLN A 58 8.10 4.76 -6.39
N ALA A 59 8.09 5.60 -5.34
CA ALA A 59 9.26 5.75 -4.47
C ALA A 59 9.47 4.47 -3.64
N LEU A 60 8.39 3.94 -3.06
CA LEU A 60 8.42 2.71 -2.27
C LEU A 60 8.83 1.49 -3.08
N SER A 61 8.43 1.42 -4.35
CA SER A 61 8.74 0.29 -5.23
C SER A 61 10.23 0.16 -5.56
N LYS A 62 11.04 1.18 -5.26
CA LYS A 62 12.50 1.16 -5.43
C LYS A 62 13.24 0.64 -4.21
N LEU A 63 12.56 0.46 -3.07
CA LEU A 63 13.18 0.05 -1.81
C LEU A 63 13.27 -1.46 -1.64
N VAL A 64 12.42 -2.21 -2.34
CA VAL A 64 12.33 -3.66 -2.22
C VAL A 64 12.20 -4.30 -3.62
N PRO A 65 12.64 -5.55 -3.80
CA PRO A 65 12.33 -6.30 -5.02
C PRO A 65 10.82 -6.34 -5.29
N ARG A 66 10.42 -6.35 -6.57
CA ARG A 66 8.99 -6.36 -6.96
C ARG A 66 8.18 -7.46 -6.25
N LYS A 67 8.74 -8.66 -6.09
CA LYS A 67 8.11 -9.79 -5.39
C LYS A 67 7.81 -9.54 -3.91
N ASP A 68 8.52 -8.60 -3.29
CA ASP A 68 8.39 -8.25 -1.87
C ASP A 68 7.51 -7.01 -1.66
N PHE A 69 7.15 -6.29 -2.72
CA PHE A 69 6.45 -5.00 -2.63
C PHE A 69 5.11 -5.09 -1.89
N THR A 70 4.26 -6.08 -2.22
CA THR A 70 2.98 -6.29 -1.53
C THR A 70 3.17 -6.52 -0.03
N ARG A 71 4.16 -7.35 0.34
CA ARG A 71 4.49 -7.60 1.75
C ARG A 71 4.99 -6.34 2.44
N PHE A 72 5.79 -5.53 1.76
CA PHE A 72 6.30 -4.26 2.27
C PHE A 72 5.18 -3.24 2.55
N VAL A 73 4.27 -3.00 1.60
CA VAL A 73 3.13 -2.09 1.83
C VAL A 73 2.17 -2.61 2.91
N ALA A 74 2.00 -3.92 3.01
CA ALA A 74 1.18 -4.54 4.06
C ALA A 74 1.84 -4.42 5.45
N ALA A 75 3.18 -4.40 5.54
CA ALA A 75 3.90 -4.12 6.79
C ALA A 75 3.72 -2.66 7.23
N LEU A 76 3.83 -1.70 6.29
CA LEU A 76 3.56 -0.28 6.56
C LEU A 76 2.14 -0.03 7.08
N MET A 77 1.14 -0.76 6.55
CA MET A 77 -0.22 -0.70 7.09
C MET A 77 -0.34 -1.25 8.51
N ARG A 78 0.37 -2.33 8.84
CA ARG A 78 0.38 -2.90 10.19
C ARG A 78 0.98 -1.90 11.19
N ILE A 79 2.08 -1.25 10.82
CA ILE A 79 2.70 -0.20 11.61
C ILE A 79 1.74 0.97 11.84
N GLU A 80 1.05 1.42 10.79
CA GLU A 80 0.06 2.51 10.91
C GLU A 80 -1.16 2.15 11.74
N LEU A 81 -1.56 0.88 11.77
CA LEU A 81 -2.63 0.39 12.65
C LEU A 81 -2.18 0.24 14.10
N ALA A 82 -0.96 -0.26 14.33
CA ALA A 82 -0.39 -0.47 15.65
C ALA A 82 0.16 0.81 16.30
N LYS A 83 0.48 1.84 15.50
CA LYS A 83 1.11 3.10 15.93
C LYS A 83 2.51 2.90 16.55
N ASP A 84 3.20 1.82 16.21
CA ASP A 84 4.50 1.37 16.75
C ASP A 84 5.73 2.00 16.04
N TYR A 85 5.56 3.18 15.45
CA TYR A 85 6.59 3.87 14.66
C TYR A 85 7.95 4.02 15.37
N ASP A 86 7.92 4.38 16.66
CA ASP A 86 9.14 4.66 17.41
C ASP A 86 9.92 3.37 17.72
N GLU A 87 9.22 2.27 17.94
CA GLU A 87 9.83 0.94 18.11
C GLU A 87 10.52 0.50 16.81
N ILE A 88 9.85 0.66 15.67
CA ILE A 88 10.43 0.34 14.35
C ILE A 88 11.68 1.17 14.08
N LEU A 89 11.64 2.49 14.34
CA LEU A 89 12.78 3.37 14.13
C LEU A 89 13.95 3.03 15.07
N LYS A 90 13.67 2.63 16.31
CA LYS A 90 14.69 2.20 17.27
C LYS A 90 15.37 0.90 16.85
N THR A 91 14.61 -0.07 16.36
CA THR A 91 15.16 -1.38 15.92
C THR A 91 15.95 -1.28 14.61
N ALA A 92 15.65 -0.29 13.76
CA ALA A 92 16.34 -0.08 12.49
C ALA A 92 17.66 0.71 12.59
N ALA A 93 17.98 1.26 13.77
CA ALA A 93 19.21 2.02 14.05
C ALA A 93 20.36 1.11 14.46
#